data_AF-A0A524A5A7-F1
#
_entry.id   AF-A0A524A5A7-F1
#
_cell.length_a   1.000
_cell.length_b   1.000
_cell.length_c   1.000
_cell.angle_alpha   90.00
_cell.angle_beta   90.00
_cell.angle_gamma   90.00
#
_symmetry.space_group_name_H-M   'P 1'
#
loop_
_entity.id
_entity.type
_entity.pdbx_description
1 polymer ?
#
loop_
_entity_poly.entity_id
_entity_poly.type
_entity_poly.pdbx_seq_one_letter_code
_entity_poly.pdbx_strand_id
1 'polypeptide(L)'
;MPKSRKRKKRIKKRRTTTGGRSPGTRAGSVQQRVQAEKERMLSVLNFDESIRAQVEEMFDINLEGLPAGKEPMFFSTAIFKIDDAESAMAKIERLRDVDLTDEDEEAAYYVWTRAYPKGHWNPMSNTPGARQIIGNIQVNFDNTLQLETKTKGWMTGLIYRMMDVLGTDIELVSLEFENPLDIFRGS
;
A
#
# COMPACT_ATOMS: atom_id res chain seq x y z
N MET A 1 46.16 52.29 39.15
CA MET A 1 46.38 52.09 37.71
C MET A 1 46.34 50.60 37.38
N PRO A 2 45.46 50.16 36.47
CA PRO A 2 45.70 48.96 35.67
C PRO A 2 45.67 49.27 34.16
N LYS A 3 46.65 48.70 33.44
CA LYS A 3 46.89 48.87 32.00
C LYS A 3 45.84 48.17 31.15
N SER A 4 45.57 48.78 29.99
CA SER A 4 44.57 48.39 29.00
C SER A 4 44.98 47.23 28.07
N ARG A 5 43.96 46.46 27.65
CA ARG A 5 43.67 45.93 26.28
C ARG A 5 44.75 45.16 25.50
N LYS A 6 44.35 43.96 25.01
CA LYS A 6 44.07 43.74 23.56
C LYS A 6 43.29 42.45 23.29
N ARG A 7 42.09 42.61 22.70
CA ARG A 7 41.29 41.61 21.99
C ARG A 7 42.06 41.06 20.77
N LYS A 8 41.94 39.76 20.48
CA LYS A 8 41.99 39.21 19.12
C LYS A 8 40.78 38.30 18.87
N LYS A 9 40.11 38.57 17.75
CA LYS A 9 38.89 37.92 17.22
C LYS A 9 39.28 36.97 16.07
N ARG A 10 38.44 35.93 15.86
CA ARG A 10 38.22 35.11 14.64
C ARG A 10 39.35 34.09 14.31
N ILE A 11 39.08 32.86 13.85
CA ILE A 11 38.25 32.43 12.70
C ILE A 11 37.72 30.99 12.90
N LYS A 12 36.49 30.75 12.42
CA LYS A 12 35.78 29.46 12.29
C LYS A 12 36.55 28.45 11.41
N LYS A 13 36.48 27.16 11.75
CA LYS A 13 36.20 26.09 10.77
C LYS A 13 35.55 24.88 11.47
N ARG A 14 34.22 24.87 11.47
CA ARG A 14 33.43 23.62 11.51
C ARG A 14 33.80 22.84 10.25
N ARG A 15 34.30 21.62 10.41
CA ARG A 15 34.33 20.64 9.32
C ARG A 15 33.31 19.56 9.64
N THR A 16 32.08 19.86 9.30
CA THR A 16 31.11 18.89 8.79
C THR A 16 31.69 18.33 7.51
N THR A 17 32.14 17.07 7.52
CA THR A 17 32.18 16.25 6.31
C THR A 17 30.97 15.34 6.36
N THR A 18 29.89 15.90 5.83
CA THR A 18 28.74 15.23 5.24
C THR A 18 29.20 13.97 4.53
N GLY A 19 28.67 12.82 4.96
CA GLY A 19 28.76 11.58 4.22
C GLY A 19 28.15 11.78 2.84
N GLY A 20 29.00 11.73 1.81
CA GLY A 20 28.57 11.57 0.43
C GLY A 20 27.96 10.18 0.29
N ARG A 21 26.66 10.05 0.56
CA ARG A 21 25.89 8.95 0.00
C ARG A 21 25.73 9.24 -1.48
N SER A 22 26.49 8.52 -2.29
CA SER A 22 26.29 8.44 -3.74
C SER A 22 24.81 8.13 -4.04
N PRO A 23 24.18 8.76 -5.05
CA PRO A 23 22.78 8.50 -5.39
C PRO A 23 22.48 7.05 -5.81
N GLY A 24 23.52 6.28 -6.18
CA GLY A 24 23.38 4.93 -6.74
C GLY A 24 23.03 3.81 -5.75
N THR A 25 23.05 4.03 -4.43
CA THR A 25 22.80 2.94 -3.45
C THR A 25 21.34 2.75 -3.07
N ARG A 26 20.46 3.72 -3.35
CA ARG A 26 19.04 3.64 -2.95
C ARG A 26 18.16 2.88 -3.93
N ALA A 27 18.38 3.04 -5.24
CA ALA A 27 17.58 2.37 -6.26
C ALA A 27 17.72 0.84 -6.20
N GLY A 28 18.95 0.33 -6.07
CA GLY A 28 19.21 -1.11 -5.89
C GLY A 28 18.54 -1.69 -4.63
N SER A 29 18.40 -0.90 -3.57
CA SER A 29 17.71 -1.34 -2.34
C SER A 29 16.19 -1.41 -2.48
N VAL A 30 15.57 -0.63 -3.37
CA VAL A 30 14.11 -0.66 -3.59
C VAL A 30 13.76 -1.84 -4.50
N GLN A 31 14.47 -2.01 -5.62
CA GLN A 31 14.24 -3.15 -6.52
C GLN A 31 14.47 -4.50 -5.83
N GLN A 32 15.50 -4.61 -4.98
CA GLN A 32 15.71 -5.81 -4.17
C GLN A 32 14.56 -6.09 -3.20
N ARG A 33 13.96 -5.05 -2.60
CA ARG A 33 12.79 -5.21 -1.71
C ARG A 33 11.56 -5.64 -2.47
N VAL A 34 11.29 -5.03 -3.62
CA VAL A 34 10.16 -5.40 -4.49
C VAL A 34 10.31 -6.85 -4.95
N GLN A 35 11.52 -7.25 -5.35
CA GLN A 35 11.79 -8.63 -5.76
C GLN A 35 11.61 -9.63 -4.61
N ALA A 36 12.11 -9.31 -3.41
CA ALA A 36 11.91 -10.16 -2.24
C ALA A 36 10.43 -10.27 -1.85
N GLU A 37 9.66 -9.19 -1.98
CA GLU A 37 8.22 -9.19 -1.71
C GLU A 37 7.45 -10.01 -2.75
N LYS A 38 7.85 -9.91 -4.03
CA LYS A 38 7.32 -10.76 -5.12
C LYS A 38 7.53 -12.24 -4.80
N GLU A 39 8.77 -12.63 -4.50
CA GLU A 39 9.11 -14.02 -4.18
C GLU A 39 8.34 -14.52 -2.96
N ARG A 40 8.21 -13.68 -1.93
CA ARG A 40 7.41 -14.00 -0.75
C ARG A 40 5.95 -14.24 -1.12
N MET A 41 5.29 -13.31 -1.83
CA MET A 41 3.88 -13.42 -2.20
C MET A 41 3.64 -14.68 -3.03
N LEU A 42 4.46 -14.92 -4.05
CA LEU A 42 4.36 -16.12 -4.90
C LEU A 42 4.52 -17.43 -4.12
N SER A 43 5.21 -17.41 -2.97
CA SER A 43 5.39 -18.60 -2.15
C SER A 43 4.24 -18.91 -1.20
N VAL A 44 3.36 -17.95 -0.93
CA VAL A 44 2.28 -18.09 0.07
C VAL A 44 0.87 -17.94 -0.52
N LEU A 45 0.73 -17.23 -1.63
CA LEU A 45 -0.55 -16.98 -2.27
C LEU A 45 -1.02 -18.26 -2.97
N ASN A 46 -2.26 -18.68 -2.71
CA ASN A 46 -2.88 -19.80 -3.41
C ASN A 46 -3.54 -19.28 -4.70
N PHE A 47 -3.07 -19.71 -5.86
CA PHE A 47 -3.61 -19.33 -7.17
C PHE A 47 -3.23 -20.33 -8.26
N ASP A 48 -4.00 -20.36 -9.34
CA ASP A 48 -3.68 -21.16 -10.52
C ASP A 48 -2.56 -20.51 -11.36
N GLU A 49 -1.61 -21.31 -11.86
CA GLU A 49 -0.44 -20.84 -12.61
C GLU A 49 -0.84 -20.01 -13.86
N SER A 50 -2.05 -20.17 -14.39
CA SER A 50 -2.57 -19.36 -15.51
C SER A 50 -2.67 -17.87 -15.21
N ILE A 51 -2.82 -17.46 -13.94
CA ILE A 51 -2.85 -16.04 -13.53
C ILE A 51 -1.52 -15.54 -12.96
N ARG A 52 -0.45 -16.35 -13.04
CA ARG A 52 0.86 -15.98 -12.50
C ARG A 52 1.38 -14.67 -13.06
N ALA A 53 1.22 -14.45 -14.36
CA ALA A 53 1.71 -13.23 -15.00
C ALA A 53 1.10 -11.96 -14.36
N GLN A 54 -0.18 -12.00 -14.01
CA GLN A 54 -0.91 -10.94 -13.33
C GLN A 54 -0.38 -10.75 -11.90
N VAL A 55 -0.15 -11.83 -11.16
CA VAL A 55 0.45 -11.76 -9.81
C VAL A 55 1.85 -11.12 -9.88
N GLU A 56 2.65 -11.49 -10.87
CA GLU A 56 3.96 -10.90 -11.07
C GLU A 56 3.87 -9.42 -11.50
N GLU A 57 2.87 -9.06 -12.30
CA GLU A 57 2.61 -7.68 -12.75
C GLU A 57 2.29 -6.72 -11.59
N MET A 58 1.74 -7.23 -10.48
CA MET A 58 1.54 -6.45 -9.25
C MET A 58 2.84 -5.80 -8.75
N PHE A 59 3.98 -6.43 -9.04
CA PHE A 59 5.31 -5.96 -8.62
C PHE A 59 6.05 -5.17 -9.71
N ASP A 60 5.50 -5.08 -10.92
CA ASP A 60 6.02 -4.24 -11.99
C ASP A 60 5.52 -2.79 -11.81
N ILE A 61 6.23 -2.05 -10.96
CA ILE A 61 5.92 -0.65 -10.64
C ILE A 61 7.03 0.24 -11.18
N ASN A 62 6.71 1.03 -12.21
CA ASN A 62 7.63 2.06 -12.70
C ASN A 62 7.66 3.26 -11.73
N LEU A 63 8.75 3.35 -10.95
CA LEU A 63 8.99 4.44 -10.02
C LEU A 63 9.84 5.58 -10.62
N GLU A 64 10.20 5.49 -11.90
CA GLU A 64 11.02 6.51 -12.56
C GLU A 64 10.31 7.86 -12.59
N GLY A 65 11.01 8.92 -12.19
CA GLY A 65 10.47 10.28 -12.17
C GLY A 65 9.45 10.57 -11.05
N LEU A 66 9.05 9.57 -10.25
CA LEU A 66 8.15 9.79 -9.12
C LEU A 66 8.90 10.32 -7.89
N PRO A 67 8.31 11.27 -7.13
CA PRO A 67 8.85 11.66 -5.84
C PRO A 67 8.93 10.46 -4.89
N ALA A 68 9.94 10.44 -4.02
CA ALA A 68 10.10 9.37 -3.04
C ALA A 68 8.82 9.18 -2.19
N GLY A 69 8.36 7.93 -2.08
CA GLY A 69 7.13 7.58 -1.34
C GLY A 69 5.83 7.88 -2.11
N LYS A 70 5.92 8.11 -3.42
CA LYS A 70 4.77 8.13 -4.33
C LYS A 70 4.76 6.87 -5.18
N GLU A 71 3.55 6.41 -5.50
CA GLU A 71 3.30 5.29 -6.39
C GLU A 71 2.43 5.77 -7.55
N PRO A 72 2.54 5.15 -8.73
CA PRO A 72 1.58 5.36 -9.80
C PRO A 72 0.19 4.90 -9.34
N MET A 73 -0.84 5.58 -9.83
CA MET A 73 -2.22 5.20 -9.59
C MET A 73 -2.63 4.08 -10.54
N PHE A 74 -3.26 3.04 -10.00
CA PHE A 74 -3.87 1.93 -10.73
C PHE A 74 -5.16 1.54 -10.02
N PHE A 75 -6.26 1.34 -10.74
CA PHE A 75 -7.40 0.65 -10.15
C PHE A 75 -7.07 -0.84 -10.18
N SER A 76 -6.88 -1.39 -8.99
CA SER A 76 -6.47 -2.79 -8.81
C SER A 76 -7.64 -3.53 -8.21
N THR A 77 -8.05 -4.64 -8.84
CA THR A 77 -9.13 -5.50 -8.37
C THR A 77 -8.61 -6.92 -8.24
N ALA A 78 -8.81 -7.54 -7.08
CA ALA A 78 -8.47 -8.93 -6.83
C ALA A 78 -9.70 -9.68 -6.35
N ILE A 79 -9.98 -10.84 -6.93
CA ILE A 79 -11.13 -11.68 -6.58
C ILE A 79 -10.60 -12.99 -6.04
N PHE A 80 -11.09 -13.38 -4.87
CA PHE A 80 -10.76 -14.62 -4.19
C PHE A 80 -11.98 -15.51 -4.05
N LYS A 81 -11.77 -16.82 -4.07
CA LYS A 81 -12.70 -17.80 -3.50
C LYS A 81 -12.35 -18.00 -2.02
N ILE A 82 -13.38 -17.95 -1.19
CA ILE A 82 -13.30 -18.16 0.25
C ILE A 82 -14.22 -19.33 0.63
N ASP A 83 -14.03 -19.91 1.81
CA ASP A 83 -14.83 -21.06 2.22
C ASP A 83 -16.26 -20.68 2.63
N ASP A 84 -16.38 -19.60 3.40
CA ASP A 84 -17.63 -19.20 4.05
C ASP A 84 -17.69 -17.68 4.25
N ALA A 85 -18.68 -17.05 3.61
CA ALA A 85 -18.89 -15.60 3.67
C ALA A 85 -19.20 -15.12 5.09
N GLU A 86 -20.07 -15.80 5.83
CA GLU A 86 -20.47 -15.39 7.19
C GLU A 86 -19.27 -15.39 8.15
N SER A 87 -18.46 -16.46 8.13
CA SER A 87 -17.23 -16.51 8.93
C SER A 87 -16.21 -15.47 8.47
N ALA A 88 -16.12 -15.14 7.18
CA ALA A 88 -15.21 -14.11 6.70
C ALA A 88 -15.63 -12.73 7.22
N MET A 89 -16.91 -12.37 7.11
CA MET A 89 -17.48 -11.14 7.66
C MET A 89 -17.22 -11.02 9.15
N ALA A 90 -17.51 -12.07 9.94
CA ALA A 90 -17.30 -12.08 11.38
C ALA A 90 -15.82 -11.90 11.79
N LYS A 91 -14.87 -12.31 10.94
CA LYS A 91 -13.43 -12.08 11.13
C LYS A 91 -13.03 -10.66 10.74
N ILE A 92 -13.54 -10.16 9.61
CA ILE A 92 -13.25 -8.81 9.08
C ILE A 92 -13.78 -7.73 10.02
N GLU A 93 -14.98 -7.88 10.58
CA GLU A 93 -15.60 -6.89 11.48
C GLU A 93 -14.88 -6.73 12.82
N ARG A 94 -13.98 -7.66 13.17
CA ARG A 94 -13.12 -7.53 14.36
C ARG A 94 -11.93 -6.61 14.14
N LEU A 95 -11.68 -6.20 12.90
CA LEU A 95 -10.56 -5.34 12.54
C LEU A 95 -10.89 -3.89 12.90
N ARG A 96 -9.95 -3.22 13.59
CA ARG A 96 -10.09 -1.80 14.00
C ARG A 96 -9.86 -0.81 12.86
N ASP A 97 -9.45 -1.32 11.71
CA ASP A 97 -9.08 -0.57 10.52
C ASP A 97 -9.96 -0.90 9.32
N VAL A 98 -11.06 -1.61 9.54
CA VAL A 98 -12.06 -1.90 8.54
C VAL A 98 -13.42 -1.51 9.10
N ASP A 99 -14.22 -0.79 8.31
CA ASP A 99 -15.55 -0.33 8.70
C ASP A 99 -16.58 -0.85 7.68
N LEU A 100 -17.71 -1.41 8.15
CA LEU A 100 -18.86 -1.77 7.30
C LEU A 100 -19.53 -0.47 6.81
N THR A 101 -19.74 -0.37 5.50
CA THR A 101 -20.35 0.82 4.88
C THR A 101 -21.73 0.55 4.31
N ASP A 102 -21.98 -0.66 3.83
CA ASP A 102 -23.26 -1.07 3.27
C ASP A 102 -23.41 -2.59 3.34
N GLU A 103 -24.64 -3.08 3.31
CA GLU A 103 -24.97 -4.50 3.25
C GLU A 103 -26.30 -4.66 2.51
N ASP A 104 -26.29 -5.47 1.46
CA ASP A 104 -27.48 -5.76 0.65
C ASP A 104 -27.77 -7.28 0.64
N GLU A 105 -28.67 -7.72 -0.24
CA GLU A 105 -29.07 -9.13 -0.34
C GLU A 105 -27.99 -10.02 -0.95
N GLU A 106 -26.94 -9.45 -1.56
CA GLU A 106 -25.91 -10.17 -2.31
C GLU A 106 -24.53 -10.08 -1.64
N ALA A 107 -24.24 -8.99 -0.91
CA ALA A 107 -22.93 -8.73 -0.36
C ALA A 107 -22.90 -7.77 0.84
N ALA A 108 -21.80 -7.86 1.59
CA ALA A 108 -21.39 -6.87 2.58
C ALA A 108 -20.19 -6.08 2.08
N TYR A 109 -20.25 -4.74 2.20
CA TYR A 109 -19.26 -3.80 1.70
C TYR A 109 -18.54 -3.11 2.84
N TYR A 110 -17.23 -3.20 2.83
CA TYR A 110 -16.35 -2.62 3.84
C TYR A 110 -15.31 -1.70 3.21
N VAL A 111 -14.84 -0.74 4.01
CA VAL A 111 -13.71 0.11 3.67
C VAL A 111 -12.52 -0.17 4.57
N TRP A 112 -11.36 -0.41 3.97
CA TRP A 112 -10.09 -0.48 4.69
C TRP A 112 -9.49 0.91 4.84
N THR A 113 -9.18 1.29 6.07
CA THR A 113 -8.84 2.67 6.42
C THR A 113 -7.56 2.77 7.25
N ARG A 114 -6.83 3.87 7.09
CA ARG A 114 -5.68 4.21 7.95
C ARG A 114 -5.77 5.62 8.49
N ALA A 115 -5.01 5.91 9.54
CA ALA A 115 -4.84 7.29 9.99
C ALA A 115 -4.17 8.16 8.90
N TYR A 116 -4.57 9.43 8.83
CA TYR A 116 -3.89 10.39 7.96
C TYR A 116 -2.42 10.55 8.38
N PRO A 117 -1.46 10.48 7.43
CA PRO A 117 -0.08 10.84 7.71
C PRO A 117 0.04 12.27 8.24
N LYS A 118 1.01 12.51 9.12
CA LYS A 118 1.27 13.85 9.67
C LYS A 118 1.53 14.84 8.54
N GLY A 119 0.75 15.93 8.51
CA GLY A 119 0.86 16.97 7.49
C GLY A 119 0.29 16.59 6.13
N HIS A 120 -0.57 15.56 6.06
CA HIS A 120 -1.29 15.25 4.83
C HIS A 120 -2.21 16.42 4.45
N TRP A 121 -2.09 16.92 3.22
CA TRP A 121 -2.87 18.07 2.72
C TRP A 121 -4.41 17.93 2.78
N ASN A 122 -4.96 16.73 2.97
CA ASN A 122 -6.41 16.53 2.99
C ASN A 122 -7.05 17.38 4.12
N PRO A 123 -8.08 18.20 3.85
CA PRO A 123 -8.79 18.99 4.86
C PRO A 123 -9.28 18.17 6.06
N MET A 124 -9.64 16.91 5.83
CA MET A 124 -10.11 15.98 6.87
C MET A 124 -8.99 15.48 7.78
N SER A 125 -7.71 15.66 7.43
CA SER A 125 -6.57 15.13 8.19
C SER A 125 -6.43 15.70 9.61
N ASN A 126 -7.02 16.87 9.87
CA ASN A 126 -7.00 17.52 11.17
C ASN A 126 -8.26 17.23 12.00
N THR A 127 -9.25 16.54 11.43
CA THR A 127 -10.49 16.18 12.10
C THR A 127 -10.25 14.95 12.99
N PRO A 128 -10.50 15.03 14.31
CA PRO A 128 -10.36 13.88 15.19
C PRO A 128 -11.20 12.69 14.72
N GLY A 129 -10.60 11.51 14.66
CA GLY A 129 -11.27 10.29 14.21
C GLY A 129 -11.39 10.13 12.69
N ALA A 130 -11.02 11.14 11.88
CA ALA A 130 -11.02 11.00 10.43
C ALA A 130 -9.90 10.04 9.96
N ARG A 131 -10.25 9.19 8.99
CA ARG A 131 -9.36 8.17 8.43
C ARG A 131 -9.35 8.26 6.91
N GLN A 132 -8.23 7.88 6.31
CA GLN A 132 -8.08 7.76 4.87
C GLN A 132 -8.54 6.37 4.44
N ILE A 133 -9.50 6.30 3.52
CA ILE A 133 -9.84 5.06 2.81
C ILE A 133 -8.69 4.70 1.86
N ILE A 134 -8.18 3.48 1.98
CA ILE A 134 -7.04 2.98 1.20
C ILE A 134 -7.38 1.73 0.37
N GLY A 135 -8.49 1.06 0.67
CA GLY A 135 -9.04 -0.01 -0.16
C GLY A 135 -10.50 -0.29 0.20
N ASN A 136 -11.16 -1.04 -0.67
CA ASN A 136 -12.48 -1.60 -0.43
C ASN A 136 -12.37 -3.11 -0.30
N ILE A 137 -13.28 -3.69 0.48
CA ILE A 137 -13.42 -5.13 0.66
C ILE A 137 -14.90 -5.43 0.48
N GLN A 138 -15.24 -6.34 -0.41
CA GLN A 138 -16.60 -6.81 -0.63
C GLN A 138 -16.61 -8.31 -0.38
N VAL A 139 -17.47 -8.75 0.53
CA VAL A 139 -17.72 -10.17 0.80
C VAL A 139 -19.06 -10.52 0.19
N ASN A 140 -19.04 -11.31 -0.88
CA ASN A 140 -20.25 -11.77 -1.55
C ASN A 140 -20.75 -13.07 -0.91
N PHE A 141 -22.07 -13.22 -0.83
CA PHE A 141 -22.69 -14.42 -0.25
C PHE A 141 -22.57 -15.67 -1.12
N ASP A 142 -21.99 -15.54 -2.33
CA ASP A 142 -21.57 -16.65 -3.18
C ASP A 142 -20.16 -17.19 -2.84
N ASN A 143 -19.64 -16.82 -1.66
CA ASN A 143 -18.31 -17.17 -1.17
C ASN A 143 -17.17 -16.64 -2.05
N THR A 144 -17.35 -15.41 -2.55
CA THR A 144 -16.26 -14.64 -3.16
C THR A 144 -15.90 -13.43 -2.32
N LEU A 145 -14.62 -13.07 -2.35
CA LEU A 145 -14.08 -11.89 -1.71
C LEU A 145 -13.43 -11.02 -2.77
N GLN A 146 -13.95 -9.81 -2.97
CA GLN A 146 -13.38 -8.83 -3.88
C GLN A 146 -12.64 -7.75 -3.08
N LEU A 147 -11.41 -7.48 -3.49
CA LEU A 147 -10.54 -6.46 -2.93
C LEU A 147 -10.27 -5.41 -3.98
N GLU A 148 -10.31 -4.13 -3.60
CA GLU A 148 -10.06 -3.04 -4.52
C GLU A 148 -9.12 -2.01 -3.89
N THR A 149 -8.15 -1.54 -4.67
CA THR A 149 -7.27 -0.44 -4.23
C THR A 149 -6.88 0.47 -5.39
N LYS A 150 -6.30 1.63 -5.07
CA LYS A 150 -5.87 2.65 -6.07
C LYS A 150 -4.38 2.58 -6.43
N THR A 151 -3.66 1.60 -5.91
CA THR A 151 -2.21 1.41 -6.11
C THR A 151 -1.87 -0.06 -5.92
N LYS A 152 -0.98 -0.60 -6.76
CA LYS A 152 -0.49 -1.99 -6.64
C LYS A 152 0.14 -2.28 -5.26
N GLY A 153 0.81 -1.31 -4.64
CA GLY A 153 1.35 -1.46 -3.29
C GLY A 153 0.27 -1.68 -2.23
N TRP A 154 -0.87 -0.98 -2.33
CA TRP A 154 -1.97 -1.18 -1.38
C TRP A 154 -2.69 -2.49 -1.64
N MET A 155 -2.81 -2.92 -2.90
CA MET A 155 -3.33 -4.24 -3.24
C MET A 155 -2.50 -5.34 -2.57
N THR A 156 -1.17 -5.28 -2.72
CA THR A 156 -0.24 -6.21 -2.05
C THR A 156 -0.48 -6.25 -0.54
N GLY A 157 -0.59 -5.07 0.09
CA GLY A 157 -0.85 -4.98 1.53
C GLY A 157 -2.22 -5.52 1.95
N LEU A 158 -3.26 -5.30 1.14
CA LEU A 158 -4.61 -5.76 1.41
C LEU A 158 -4.72 -7.28 1.24
N ILE A 159 -4.07 -7.87 0.24
CA ILE A 159 -3.97 -9.33 0.06
C ILE A 159 -3.35 -9.98 1.30
N TYR A 160 -2.17 -9.52 1.73
CA TYR A 160 -1.55 -10.04 2.95
C TYR A 160 -2.44 -9.88 4.18
N ARG A 161 -3.11 -8.73 4.29
CA ARG A 161 -4.03 -8.47 5.39
C ARG A 161 -5.18 -9.48 5.42
N MET A 162 -5.74 -9.81 4.26
CA MET A 162 -6.82 -10.80 4.17
C MET A 162 -6.30 -12.22 4.40
N MET A 163 -5.10 -12.56 3.94
CA MET A 163 -4.47 -13.84 4.25
C MET A 163 -4.20 -14.03 5.75
N ASP A 164 -3.77 -12.96 6.45
CA ASP A 164 -3.58 -12.99 7.91
C ASP A 164 -4.90 -13.19 8.67
N VAL A 165 -6.02 -12.72 8.11
CA VAL A 165 -7.33 -12.72 8.75
C VAL A 165 -8.10 -14.00 8.46
N LEU A 166 -8.11 -14.42 7.20
CA LEU A 166 -8.93 -15.52 6.70
C LEU A 166 -8.16 -16.84 6.67
N GLY A 167 -6.86 -16.78 6.39
CA GLY A 167 -5.99 -17.94 6.12
C GLY A 167 -5.30 -17.79 4.76
N THR A 168 -4.24 -18.57 4.54
CA THR A 168 -3.49 -18.58 3.25
C THR A 168 -4.10 -19.53 2.22
N ASP A 169 -5.18 -20.21 2.58
CA ASP A 169 -5.93 -21.17 1.77
C ASP A 169 -6.91 -20.50 0.80
N ILE A 170 -7.29 -19.24 1.02
CA ILE A 170 -8.11 -18.47 0.08
C ILE A 170 -7.45 -18.44 -1.30
N GLU A 171 -8.22 -18.77 -2.34
CA GLU A 171 -7.70 -18.92 -3.70
C GLU A 171 -7.94 -17.63 -4.48
N LEU A 172 -6.87 -17.02 -4.99
CA LEU A 172 -6.98 -15.89 -5.93
C LEU A 172 -7.42 -16.45 -7.30
N VAL A 173 -8.57 -15.98 -7.79
CA VAL A 173 -9.15 -16.41 -9.07
C VAL A 173 -9.00 -15.37 -10.18
N SER A 174 -8.91 -14.09 -9.83
CA SER A 174 -8.66 -13.00 -10.79
C SER A 174 -7.89 -11.87 -10.14
N LEU A 175 -7.00 -11.24 -10.91
CA LEU A 175 -6.26 -10.06 -10.53
C LEU A 175 -6.09 -9.15 -11.74
N GLU A 176 -6.61 -7.93 -11.62
CA GLU A 176 -6.68 -6.97 -12.71
C GLU A 176 -6.12 -5.62 -12.30
N PHE A 177 -5.43 -4.96 -13.23
CA PHE A 177 -4.85 -3.64 -13.04
C PHE A 177 -5.25 -2.72 -14.20
N GLU A 178 -6.00 -1.67 -13.89
CA GLU A 178 -6.37 -0.66 -14.87
C GLU A 178 -5.56 0.62 -14.63
N ASN A 179 -4.89 1.09 -15.68
CA ASN A 179 -4.28 2.40 -15.67
C ASN A 179 -5.34 3.46 -15.99
N PRO A 180 -5.58 4.44 -15.10
CA PRO A 180 -6.59 5.48 -15.35
C PRO A 180 -6.31 6.28 -16.64
N LEU A 181 -5.06 6.35 -17.10
CA LEU A 181 -4.72 7.04 -18.35
C LEU A 181 -5.20 6.30 -19.61
N ASP A 182 -5.38 4.99 -19.53
CA ASP A 182 -5.84 4.19 -20.67
C ASP A 182 -7.34 4.36 -20.90
N ILE A 183 -8.10 4.63 -19.84
CA ILE A 183 -9.53 5.02 -19.90
C ILE A 183 -9.71 6.28 -20.75
N PHE A 184 -8.82 7.27 -20.63
CA PHE A 184 -8.89 8.52 -21.39
C PHE A 184 -8.36 8.41 -22.83
N ARG A 185 -7.72 7.30 -23.19
CA ARG A 185 -7.18 7.06 -24.55
C ARG A 185 -8.13 6.24 -25.42
N GLY A 186 -9.19 5.68 -24.84
CA GLY A 186 -10.28 5.00 -25.52
C GLY A 186 -11.53 5.87 -25.64
N SER A 187 -11.48 6.91 -26.47
CA SER A 187 -12.66 7.64 -26.99
C SER A 187 -12.37 8.21 -28.36
#